data_AF-A0A8X8ZEZ3-F1
#
_entry.id   AF-A0A8X8ZEZ3-F1
#
_cell.length_a   1.000
_cell.length_b   1.000
_cell.length_c   1.000
_cell.angle_alpha   90.00
_cell.angle_beta   90.00
_cell.angle_gamma   90.00
#
_symmetry.space_group_name_H-M   'P 1'
#
loop_
_entity.id
_entity.type
_entity.pdbx_description
1 polymer ?
#
loop_
_entity_poly.entity_id
_entity_poly.type
_entity_poly.pdbx_seq_one_letter_code
_entity_poly.pdbx_strand_id
1 'polypeptide(L)'
;MDLDFNGDVTSLDAELLQLQEVSPLAIKANPYVAEKLFDQWLSLPETNSLVKSLLNNAKGGGPLNAAGAGSTNTAASNTAPSMFPAEFKPVTKEICKLPSFFSAVLFRKIDTEGTGIVTRDAFVDYWINKNMLSKDLATQLYTILKQPEHRYLVQDDFKPVLRELLTAHPGLEFLQSTPEFQERYAETVIYRIFYYVNRAGNSRLTLKELRRSNLIAAMQHADDEEDINKVLRYFSYEHFYVIYCKFWELDSDHDFLIDKENLIRYGNHALTYRIVDRIFSQVPRKFTSKVEGKMGYEDFVYFILSEEDKSSEPSLEYWYVRSKLSIKSMAA
;
A
#
# COMPACT_ATOMS: atom_id res chain seq x y z
N MET A 1 -50.98 22.50 36.35
CA MET A 1 -49.76 23.22 36.78
C MET A 1 -48.60 22.42 36.24
N ASP A 2 -48.25 22.72 35.00
CA ASP A 2 -47.07 22.26 34.32
C ASP A 2 -45.87 23.08 34.82
N LEU A 3 -44.74 22.43 35.08
CA LEU A 3 -43.44 23.09 35.20
C LEU A 3 -42.40 22.25 34.46
N ASP A 4 -42.01 22.80 33.31
CA ASP A 4 -40.89 22.41 32.46
C ASP A 4 -39.56 22.44 33.24
N PHE A 5 -38.68 21.46 32.95
CA PHE A 5 -37.26 21.57 33.27
C PHE A 5 -36.50 21.83 31.97
N ASN A 6 -36.19 23.09 31.71
CA ASN A 6 -35.39 23.58 30.60
C ASN A 6 -34.29 24.50 31.16
N GLY A 7 -33.04 24.26 30.75
CA GLY A 7 -31.84 25.02 31.14
C GLY A 7 -31.27 24.64 32.51
N ASP A 8 -29.97 24.66 32.77
CA ASP A 8 -28.83 25.18 32.01
C ASP A 8 -27.60 24.70 32.82
N VAL A 9 -26.75 23.80 32.29
CA VAL A 9 -25.44 23.54 32.92
C VAL A 9 -24.48 24.55 32.32
N THR A 10 -24.66 25.80 32.75
CA THR A 10 -23.73 26.88 32.43
C THR A 10 -22.39 26.64 33.11
N SER A 11 -21.35 26.81 32.32
CA SER A 11 -20.04 27.31 32.76
C SER A 11 -19.19 26.34 33.59
N LEU A 12 -18.53 25.41 32.91
CA LEU A 12 -17.18 25.04 33.33
C LEU A 12 -16.22 26.10 32.79
N ASP A 13 -15.62 26.79 33.75
CA ASP A 13 -14.71 27.92 33.64
C ASP A 13 -13.57 27.66 32.65
N ALA A 14 -13.46 28.52 31.63
CA ALA A 14 -12.46 28.42 30.57
C ALA A 14 -11.05 28.86 31.01
N GLU A 15 -10.86 29.32 32.26
CA GLU A 15 -9.54 29.70 32.79
C GLU A 15 -8.78 28.56 33.49
N LEU A 16 -9.37 27.36 33.62
CA LEU A 16 -8.71 26.18 34.22
C LEU A 16 -7.84 25.39 33.23
N LEU A 17 -7.85 25.76 31.95
CA LEU A 17 -6.97 25.19 30.92
C LEU A 17 -5.97 26.25 30.49
N GLN A 18 -4.88 26.38 31.25
CA GLN A 18 -3.65 27.05 30.80
C GLN A 18 -2.98 26.22 29.69
N LEU A 19 -3.65 26.05 28.55
CA LEU A 19 -3.06 25.51 27.33
C LEU A 19 -2.40 26.67 26.59
N GLN A 20 -1.15 26.93 26.96
CA GLN A 20 -0.26 27.78 26.18
C GLN A 20 0.14 27.02 24.91
N GLU A 21 -0.06 27.68 23.77
CA GLU A 21 0.39 27.29 22.40
C GLU A 21 -0.49 26.34 21.58
N VAL A 22 -1.72 26.76 21.24
CA VAL A 22 -2.35 26.36 19.96
C VAL A 22 -3.07 27.55 19.36
N SER A 23 -2.81 27.86 18.08
CA SER A 23 -3.49 28.97 17.39
C SER A 23 -5.01 28.72 17.30
N PRO A 24 -5.88 29.58 17.86
CA PRO A 24 -7.33 29.35 18.00
C PRO A 24 -8.13 29.27 16.69
N LEU A 25 -7.48 29.42 15.53
CA LEU A 25 -8.13 29.48 14.22
C LEU A 25 -8.42 28.11 13.60
N ALA A 26 -7.69 27.05 13.95
CA ALA A 26 -7.86 25.71 13.36
C ALA A 26 -9.02 24.91 14.01
N ILE A 27 -9.24 25.08 15.32
CA ILE A 27 -10.30 24.41 16.07
C ILE A 27 -11.70 24.92 15.67
N LYS A 28 -11.79 26.17 15.19
CA LYS A 28 -13.05 26.78 14.75
C LYS A 28 -13.61 26.22 13.45
N ALA A 29 -12.83 25.50 12.64
CA ALA A 29 -13.26 25.13 11.30
C ALA A 29 -14.18 23.89 11.24
N ASN A 30 -14.16 22.98 12.22
CA ASN A 30 -15.14 21.88 12.32
C ASN A 30 -15.06 21.06 13.64
N PRO A 31 -15.40 21.62 14.81
CA PRO A 31 -15.45 20.87 16.08
C PRO A 31 -16.43 19.68 16.04
N TYR A 32 -17.51 19.83 15.26
CA TYR A 32 -18.52 18.80 15.02
C TYR A 32 -17.96 17.52 14.36
N VAL A 33 -16.93 17.63 13.53
CA VAL A 33 -16.32 16.48 12.85
C VAL A 33 -15.44 15.70 13.82
N ALA A 34 -14.72 16.38 14.70
CA ALA A 34 -13.93 15.75 15.75
C ALA A 34 -14.82 15.02 16.77
N GLU A 35 -15.94 15.63 17.18
CA GLU A 35 -16.96 14.98 18.01
C GLU A 35 -17.60 13.79 17.29
N LYS A 36 -18.03 13.94 16.03
CA LYS A 36 -18.62 12.82 15.28
C LYS A 36 -17.66 11.64 15.09
N LEU A 37 -16.38 11.91 14.81
CA LEU A 37 -15.36 10.88 14.69
C LEU A 37 -15.13 10.18 16.04
N PHE A 38 -15.23 10.91 17.14
CA PHE A 38 -15.12 10.37 18.49
C PHE A 38 -16.35 9.55 18.89
N ASP A 39 -17.56 10.01 18.58
CA ASP A 39 -18.81 9.28 18.80
C ASP A 39 -18.85 8.00 17.97
N GLN A 40 -18.39 8.09 16.71
CA GLN A 40 -18.28 6.93 15.83
C GLN A 40 -17.23 5.93 16.35
N TRP A 41 -16.10 6.42 16.87
CA TRP A 41 -15.08 5.60 17.52
C TRP A 41 -15.60 4.90 18.79
N LEU A 42 -16.38 5.58 19.62
CA LEU A 42 -17.03 5.01 20.81
C LEU A 42 -18.13 4.00 20.46
N SER A 43 -18.75 4.12 19.28
CA SER A 43 -19.82 3.22 18.81
C SER A 43 -19.33 1.86 18.33
N LEU A 44 -18.02 1.71 18.06
CA LEU A 44 -17.43 0.43 17.66
C LEU A 44 -17.53 -0.59 18.81
N PRO A 45 -17.99 -1.83 18.56
CA PRO A 45 -18.21 -2.84 19.60
C PRO A 45 -16.99 -3.11 20.48
N GLU A 46 -15.80 -3.10 19.88
CA GLU A 46 -14.52 -3.34 20.55
C GLU A 46 -14.14 -2.18 21.48
N THR A 47 -14.29 -0.93 21.01
CA THR A 47 -14.04 0.28 21.80
C THR A 47 -15.06 0.42 22.93
N ASN A 48 -16.33 0.08 22.67
CA ASN A 48 -17.40 0.16 23.66
C ASN A 48 -17.16 -0.83 24.81
N SER A 49 -16.67 -2.04 24.49
CA SER A 49 -16.26 -3.05 25.48
C SER A 49 -15.09 -2.56 26.36
N LEU A 50 -14.08 -1.95 25.72
CA LEU A 50 -12.91 -1.41 26.40
C LEU A 50 -13.29 -0.24 27.34
N VAL A 51 -14.11 0.69 26.87
CA VAL A 51 -14.59 1.84 27.64
C VAL A 51 -15.47 1.39 28.81
N LYS A 52 -16.35 0.39 28.61
CA LYS A 52 -17.18 -0.19 29.69
C LYS A 52 -16.34 -0.90 30.76
N SER A 53 -15.28 -1.61 30.36
CA SER A 53 -14.34 -2.24 31.29
C SER A 53 -13.64 -1.20 32.19
N LEU A 54 -13.16 -0.11 31.58
CA LEU A 54 -12.52 1.00 32.30
C LEU A 54 -13.48 1.74 33.23
N LEU A 55 -14.74 1.94 32.81
CA LEU A 55 -15.77 2.59 33.61
C LEU A 55 -16.22 1.73 34.81
N ASN A 56 -16.27 0.41 34.64
CA ASN A 56 -16.60 -0.54 35.72
C ASN A 56 -15.48 -0.59 36.77
N ASN A 57 -14.22 -0.50 36.35
CA ASN A 57 -13.08 -0.41 37.27
C ASN A 57 -13.07 0.90 38.06
N ALA A 58 -13.51 2.01 37.46
CA ALA A 58 -13.64 3.31 38.15
C ALA A 58 -14.82 3.36 39.14
N LYS A 59 -15.90 2.62 38.87
CA LYS A 59 -17.07 2.52 39.77
C LYS A 59 -16.87 1.56 40.95
N GLY A 60 -15.81 0.77 40.94
CA GLY A 60 -15.49 -0.24 41.97
C GLY A 60 -14.95 0.31 43.30
N GLY A 61 -14.65 1.62 43.42
CA GLY A 61 -14.47 2.31 44.71
C GLY A 61 -13.47 1.71 45.72
N GLY A 62 -12.40 1.04 45.28
CA GLY A 62 -11.41 0.44 46.20
C GLY A 62 -10.34 1.43 46.70
N PRO A 63 -10.00 1.47 48.00
CA PRO A 63 -9.05 2.44 48.56
C PRO A 63 -7.58 2.02 48.35
N LEU A 64 -6.73 3.03 48.14
CA LEU A 64 -5.27 2.95 48.03
C LEU A 64 -4.62 3.15 49.42
N ASN A 65 -4.07 2.11 50.05
CA ASN A 65 -2.74 2.17 50.71
C ASN A 65 -2.18 0.82 51.21
N ALA A 66 -0.84 0.78 51.28
CA ALA A 66 0.04 -0.39 51.31
C ALA A 66 0.34 -1.02 52.69
N ALA A 67 0.68 -2.33 52.68
CA ALA A 67 1.79 -2.89 53.47
C ALA A 67 2.16 -4.33 53.02
N GLY A 68 3.44 -4.54 52.67
CA GLY A 68 4.16 -5.79 52.93
C GLY A 68 4.19 -6.87 51.84
N ALA A 69 5.21 -6.76 50.98
CA ALA A 69 6.09 -7.84 50.46
C ALA A 69 6.18 -7.92 48.92
N GLY A 70 7.28 -7.32 48.40
CA GLY A 70 7.95 -7.68 47.14
C GLY A 70 7.14 -7.58 45.85
N SER A 71 6.84 -6.35 45.39
CA SER A 71 6.27 -6.12 44.07
C SER A 71 7.12 -5.12 43.28
N THR A 72 7.48 -5.50 42.06
CA THR A 72 8.24 -4.71 41.10
C THR A 72 7.42 -3.52 40.62
N ASN A 73 7.98 -2.32 40.78
CA ASN A 73 7.41 -1.04 40.36
C ASN A 73 7.00 -1.03 38.87
N THR A 74 5.73 -0.79 38.59
CA THR A 74 5.30 -0.13 37.34
C THR A 74 4.39 1.03 37.72
N ALA A 75 4.93 2.24 37.55
CA ALA A 75 4.19 3.48 37.69
C ALA A 75 2.99 3.47 36.72
N ALA A 76 1.79 3.71 37.23
CA ALA A 76 0.63 4.03 36.42
C ALA A 76 0.85 5.44 35.84
N SER A 77 1.50 5.52 34.69
CA SER A 77 1.54 6.72 33.88
C SER A 77 0.16 6.94 33.25
N ASN A 78 -0.31 8.18 33.24
CA ASN A 78 -1.39 8.66 32.37
C ASN A 78 -0.94 8.57 30.90
N THR A 79 -0.74 7.36 30.39
CA THR A 79 -0.35 7.13 28.99
C THR A 79 -1.57 7.35 28.12
N ALA A 80 -1.47 8.34 27.23
CA ALA A 80 -2.41 8.57 26.15
C ALA A 80 -2.70 7.25 25.39
N PRO A 81 -3.92 7.06 24.84
CA PRO A 81 -4.25 5.86 24.10
C PRO A 81 -3.24 5.65 22.97
N SER A 82 -2.69 4.44 22.92
CA SER A 82 -1.57 4.06 22.07
C SER A 82 -1.91 2.75 21.36
N MET A 83 -1.71 2.68 20.05
CA MET A 83 -2.19 1.57 19.22
C MET A 83 -1.04 0.65 18.80
N PHE A 84 -1.32 -0.66 18.84
CA PHE A 84 -0.42 -1.67 18.29
C PHE A 84 -0.72 -1.93 16.79
N PRO A 85 0.21 -2.53 16.02
CA PRO A 85 0.03 -2.72 14.58
C PRO A 85 -1.26 -3.45 14.17
N ALA A 86 -1.73 -4.40 14.97
CA ALA A 86 -2.97 -5.15 14.69
C ALA A 86 -4.23 -4.28 14.81
N GLU A 87 -4.23 -3.34 15.76
CA GLU A 87 -5.34 -2.42 16.05
C GLU A 87 -5.38 -1.24 15.08
N PHE A 88 -4.30 -1.02 14.31
CA PHE A 88 -4.16 0.09 13.38
C PHE A 88 -4.81 -0.17 12.00
N LYS A 89 -5.13 -1.44 11.69
CA LYS A 89 -5.77 -1.81 10.42
C LYS A 89 -7.13 -1.13 10.21
N PRO A 90 -8.07 -1.13 11.18
CA PRO A 90 -9.33 -0.38 11.07
C PRO A 90 -9.13 1.11 10.85
N VAL A 91 -8.13 1.73 11.51
CA VAL A 91 -7.81 3.15 11.32
C VAL A 91 -7.36 3.42 9.87
N THR A 92 -6.52 2.55 9.32
CA THR A 92 -6.05 2.66 7.94
C THR A 92 -7.21 2.54 6.95
N LYS A 93 -8.10 1.56 7.14
CA LYS A 93 -9.22 1.31 6.22
C LYS A 93 -10.36 2.32 6.38
N GLU A 94 -10.84 2.51 7.60
CA GLU A 94 -12.08 3.26 7.85
C GLU A 94 -11.86 4.76 7.95
N ILE A 95 -10.74 5.20 8.54
CA ILE A 95 -10.45 6.62 8.76
C ILE A 95 -9.64 7.17 7.59
N CYS A 96 -8.55 6.48 7.23
CA CYS A 96 -7.65 6.95 6.18
C CYS A 96 -8.16 6.60 4.76
N LYS A 97 -9.15 5.70 4.63
CA LYS A 97 -9.70 5.22 3.34
C LYS A 97 -8.65 4.59 2.43
N LEU A 98 -7.57 4.07 3.03
CA LEU A 98 -6.51 3.32 2.36
C LEU A 98 -6.80 1.82 2.43
N PRO A 99 -6.32 1.01 1.48
CA PRO A 99 -6.40 -0.45 1.59
C PRO A 99 -5.77 -0.95 2.90
N SER A 100 -6.37 -1.94 3.55
CA SER A 100 -5.93 -2.43 4.87
C SER A 100 -4.49 -2.96 4.88
N PHE A 101 -4.01 -3.50 3.74
CA PHE A 101 -2.63 -3.94 3.55
C PHE A 101 -1.60 -2.80 3.38
N PHE A 102 -2.00 -1.55 3.59
CA PHE A 102 -1.08 -0.41 3.81
C PHE A 102 -0.80 -0.15 5.29
N SER A 103 -1.49 -0.85 6.19
CA SER A 103 -1.50 -0.55 7.63
C SER A 103 -0.10 -0.55 8.23
N ALA A 104 0.73 -1.57 8.02
CA ALA A 104 2.08 -1.55 8.61
C ALA A 104 2.99 -0.50 7.96
N VAL A 105 2.81 -0.19 6.67
CA VAL A 105 3.62 0.85 6.03
C VAL A 105 3.26 2.23 6.58
N LEU A 106 1.96 2.53 6.72
CA LEU A 106 1.51 3.76 7.35
C LEU A 106 1.94 3.81 8.82
N PHE A 107 1.79 2.71 9.57
CA PHE A 107 2.24 2.62 10.95
C PHE A 107 3.72 2.97 11.09
N ARG A 108 4.60 2.37 10.27
CA ARG A 108 6.05 2.66 10.27
C ARG A 108 6.38 4.10 9.85
N LYS A 109 5.53 4.75 9.06
CA LYS A 109 5.72 6.17 8.72
C LYS A 109 5.42 7.10 9.91
N ILE A 110 4.58 6.67 10.83
CA ILE A 110 4.18 7.44 12.02
C ILE A 110 5.11 7.11 13.19
N ASP A 111 5.42 5.83 13.41
CA ASP A 111 6.37 5.36 14.43
C ASP A 111 7.82 5.57 13.97
N THR A 112 8.25 6.83 13.92
CA THR A 112 9.62 7.20 13.48
C THR A 112 10.70 6.71 14.42
N GLU A 113 10.36 6.44 15.67
CA GLU A 113 11.28 5.98 16.72
C GLU A 113 11.36 4.44 16.79
N GLY A 114 10.50 3.71 16.06
CA GLY A 114 10.49 2.25 16.04
C GLY A 114 10.07 1.63 17.38
N THR A 115 9.21 2.33 18.11
CA THR A 115 8.72 1.94 19.44
C THR A 115 7.76 0.75 19.38
N GLY A 116 7.21 0.44 18.20
CA GLY A 116 6.18 -0.58 18.01
C GLY A 116 4.79 -0.11 18.41
N ILE A 117 4.62 1.18 18.70
CA ILE A 117 3.37 1.78 19.18
C ILE A 117 3.15 3.12 18.46
N VAL A 118 1.92 3.40 18.04
CA VAL A 118 1.53 4.72 17.52
C VAL A 118 0.58 5.39 18.51
N THR A 119 1.01 6.52 19.09
CA THR A 119 0.15 7.32 19.97
C THR A 119 -0.82 8.17 19.16
N ARG A 120 -1.93 8.58 19.79
CA ARG A 120 -2.89 9.51 19.19
C ARG A 120 -2.22 10.78 18.66
N ASP A 121 -1.33 11.37 19.44
CA ASP A 121 -0.69 12.64 19.09
C ASP A 121 0.24 12.47 17.88
N ALA A 122 0.98 11.36 17.79
CA ALA A 122 1.79 11.04 16.62
C ALA A 122 0.93 10.85 15.36
N PHE A 123 -0.21 10.16 15.47
CA PHE A 123 -1.15 10.02 14.37
C PHE A 123 -1.75 11.36 13.93
N VAL A 124 -2.22 12.18 14.88
CA VAL A 124 -2.79 13.51 14.59
C VAL A 124 -1.75 14.40 13.94
N ASP A 125 -0.51 14.39 14.42
CA ASP A 125 0.57 15.16 13.81
C ASP A 125 0.81 14.74 12.35
N TYR A 126 0.95 13.44 12.11
CA TYR A 126 1.22 12.94 10.77
C TYR A 126 0.02 13.09 9.82
N TRP A 127 -1.19 12.79 10.28
CA TRP A 127 -2.37 12.71 9.42
C TRP A 127 -3.04 14.07 9.22
N ILE A 128 -3.14 14.86 10.29
CA ILE A 128 -3.84 16.16 10.30
C ILE A 128 -2.84 17.31 10.14
N ASN A 129 -1.84 17.44 11.03
CA ASN A 129 -0.95 18.61 11.02
C ASN A 129 -0.05 18.66 9.77
N LYS A 130 0.44 17.50 9.29
CA LYS A 130 1.17 17.41 8.00
C LYS A 130 0.25 17.39 6.77
N ASN A 131 -1.03 17.71 6.98
CA ASN A 131 -2.01 17.94 5.92
C ASN A 131 -2.19 16.71 4.99
N MET A 132 -2.09 15.49 5.52
CA MET A 132 -2.34 14.27 4.75
C MET A 132 -3.83 14.08 4.47
N LEU A 133 -4.69 14.40 5.44
CA LEU A 133 -6.14 14.29 5.33
C LEU A 133 -6.73 15.08 4.16
N SER A 134 -6.18 16.24 3.82
CA SER A 134 -6.70 17.08 2.73
C SER A 134 -6.19 16.70 1.33
N LYS A 135 -5.19 15.82 1.25
CA LYS A 135 -4.63 15.36 -0.03
C LYS A 135 -5.55 14.32 -0.66
N ASP A 136 -5.56 14.25 -1.99
CA ASP A 136 -6.22 13.16 -2.70
C ASP A 136 -5.54 11.81 -2.41
N LEU A 137 -6.31 10.73 -2.55
CA LEU A 137 -5.87 9.37 -2.23
C LEU A 137 -4.60 8.96 -2.98
N ALA A 138 -4.40 9.41 -4.23
CA ALA A 138 -3.18 9.11 -4.97
C ALA A 138 -1.95 9.77 -4.34
N THR A 139 -2.07 11.02 -3.90
CA THR A 139 -0.98 11.71 -3.20
C THR A 139 -0.71 11.08 -1.84
N GLN A 140 -1.74 10.66 -1.12
CA GLN A 140 -1.60 9.96 0.16
C GLN A 140 -0.81 8.66 0.00
N LEU A 141 -1.28 7.75 -0.86
CA LEU A 141 -0.63 6.46 -1.17
C LEU A 141 0.80 6.66 -1.67
N TYR A 142 0.98 7.59 -2.61
CA TYR A 142 2.29 7.94 -3.14
C TYR A 142 3.24 8.41 -2.03
N THR A 143 2.78 9.27 -1.12
CA THR A 143 3.61 9.77 -0.01
C THR A 143 3.96 8.67 0.99
N ILE A 144 3.04 7.74 1.24
CA ILE A 144 3.23 6.62 2.16
C ILE A 144 4.24 5.61 1.61
N LEU A 145 4.17 5.26 0.32
CA LEU A 145 5.09 4.30 -0.30
C LEU A 145 6.48 4.88 -0.54
N LYS A 146 6.54 6.16 -0.94
CA LYS A 146 7.78 6.79 -1.40
C LYS A 146 8.81 6.90 -0.28
N GLN A 147 10.07 6.62 -0.63
CA GLN A 147 11.19 6.95 0.24
C GLN A 147 11.29 8.48 0.46
N PRO A 148 11.75 8.95 1.64
CA PRO A 148 11.77 10.37 1.99
C PRO A 148 12.40 11.25 0.90
N GLU A 149 13.56 10.84 0.38
CA GLU A 149 14.39 11.63 -0.55
C GLU A 149 14.01 11.49 -2.03
N HIS A 150 13.18 10.50 -2.40
CA HIS A 150 12.84 10.27 -3.80
C HIS A 150 11.64 11.12 -4.26
N ARG A 151 11.58 11.45 -5.54
CA ARG A 151 10.41 12.11 -6.18
C ARG A 151 9.69 11.16 -7.15
N TYR A 152 9.79 9.87 -6.89
CA TYR A 152 9.22 8.77 -7.66
C TYR A 152 9.16 7.52 -6.77
N LEU A 153 8.32 6.57 -7.15
CA LEU A 153 8.30 5.22 -6.59
C LEU A 153 9.18 4.30 -7.43
N VAL A 154 9.97 3.47 -6.77
CA VAL A 154 10.70 2.35 -7.37
C VAL A 154 10.02 1.03 -7.05
N GLN A 155 10.42 -0.06 -7.72
CA GLN A 155 9.85 -1.39 -7.51
C GLN A 155 9.88 -1.84 -6.05
N ASP A 156 11.01 -1.60 -5.36
CA ASP A 156 11.18 -1.98 -3.95
C ASP A 156 10.20 -1.29 -2.99
N ASP A 157 9.69 -0.12 -3.34
CA ASP A 157 8.73 0.62 -2.50
C ASP A 157 7.39 -0.13 -2.37
N PHE A 158 7.07 -1.03 -3.30
CA PHE A 158 5.85 -1.85 -3.25
C PHE A 158 6.03 -3.16 -2.47
N LYS A 159 7.26 -3.60 -2.20
CA LYS A 159 7.50 -4.87 -1.49
C LYS A 159 6.85 -4.92 -0.10
N PRO A 160 6.91 -3.88 0.74
CA PRO A 160 6.28 -3.92 2.07
C PRO A 160 4.76 -4.12 2.01
N VAL A 161 4.06 -3.42 1.13
CA VAL A 161 2.60 -3.56 0.99
C VAL A 161 2.19 -4.90 0.38
N LEU A 162 2.97 -5.45 -0.56
CA LEU A 162 2.68 -6.77 -1.12
C LEU A 162 2.95 -7.90 -0.13
N ARG A 163 3.92 -7.76 0.77
CA ARG A 163 4.09 -8.70 1.89
C ARG A 163 2.87 -8.70 2.80
N GLU A 164 2.34 -7.52 3.15
CA GLU A 164 1.11 -7.44 3.94
C GLU A 164 -0.09 -8.05 3.21
N LEU A 165 -0.24 -7.79 1.91
CA LEU A 165 -1.27 -8.40 1.09
C LEU A 165 -1.18 -9.93 1.11
N LEU A 166 0.02 -10.48 0.88
CA LEU A 166 0.25 -11.93 0.92
C LEU A 166 -0.11 -12.53 2.27
N THR A 167 0.26 -11.87 3.37
CA THR A 167 -0.03 -12.34 4.74
C THR A 167 -1.51 -12.24 5.11
N ALA A 168 -2.22 -11.20 4.65
CA ALA A 168 -3.56 -10.89 5.14
C ALA A 168 -4.71 -11.34 4.22
N HIS A 169 -4.45 -11.54 2.93
CA HIS A 169 -5.51 -11.76 1.94
C HIS A 169 -5.95 -13.24 1.90
N PRO A 170 -7.24 -13.55 2.08
CA PRO A 170 -7.73 -14.93 2.14
C PRO A 170 -7.49 -15.70 0.84
N GLY A 171 -7.71 -15.07 -0.32
CA GLY A 171 -7.41 -15.64 -1.64
C GLY A 171 -5.93 -15.91 -1.93
N LEU A 172 -5.00 -15.65 -0.99
CA LEU A 172 -3.58 -15.96 -1.11
C LEU A 172 -3.06 -16.83 0.06
N GLU A 173 -3.93 -17.26 0.98
CA GLU A 173 -3.54 -18.04 2.17
C GLU A 173 -2.80 -19.34 1.80
N PHE A 174 -3.17 -19.97 0.69
CA PHE A 174 -2.53 -21.19 0.23
C PHE A 174 -1.04 -20.99 -0.15
N LEU A 175 -0.58 -19.76 -0.38
CA LEU A 175 0.83 -19.45 -0.64
C LEU A 175 1.66 -19.36 0.65
N GLN A 176 1.04 -19.34 1.84
CA GLN A 176 1.77 -19.19 3.10
C GLN A 176 2.83 -20.26 3.34
N SER A 177 2.63 -21.46 2.80
CA SER A 177 3.56 -22.59 2.90
C SER A 177 4.69 -22.57 1.86
N THR A 178 4.68 -21.64 0.89
CA THR A 178 5.60 -21.62 -0.25
C THR A 178 6.27 -20.24 -0.43
N PRO A 179 7.31 -19.91 0.37
CA PRO A 179 7.96 -18.59 0.34
C PRO A 179 8.51 -18.17 -1.04
N GLU A 180 9.04 -19.13 -1.80
CA GLU A 180 9.56 -18.91 -3.15
C GLU A 180 8.46 -18.40 -4.10
N PHE A 181 7.27 -19.00 -4.03
CA PHE A 181 6.12 -18.57 -4.84
C PHE A 181 5.55 -17.23 -4.37
N GLN A 182 5.59 -16.93 -3.08
CA GLN A 182 5.21 -15.61 -2.57
C GLN A 182 6.09 -14.51 -3.16
N GLU A 183 7.41 -14.71 -3.17
CA GLU A 183 8.35 -13.76 -3.74
C GLU A 183 8.09 -13.57 -5.24
N ARG A 184 7.95 -14.68 -6.00
CA ARG A 184 7.66 -14.62 -7.44
C ARG A 184 6.33 -13.97 -7.77
N TYR A 185 5.29 -14.23 -6.98
CA TYR A 185 4.00 -13.56 -7.13
C TYR A 185 4.16 -12.04 -6.90
N ALA A 186 4.78 -11.63 -5.79
CA ALA A 186 4.97 -10.22 -5.47
C ALA A 186 5.79 -9.50 -6.56
N GLU A 187 6.90 -10.10 -7.01
CA GLU A 187 7.69 -9.58 -8.13
C GLU A 187 6.85 -9.41 -9.40
N THR A 188 6.06 -10.42 -9.76
CA THR A 188 5.20 -10.38 -10.95
C THR A 188 4.15 -9.27 -10.86
N VAL A 189 3.52 -9.09 -9.69
CA VAL A 189 2.58 -7.98 -9.46
C VAL A 189 3.29 -6.64 -9.65
N ILE A 190 4.51 -6.46 -9.13
CA ILE A 190 5.31 -5.24 -9.30
C ILE A 190 5.61 -5.00 -10.79
N TYR A 191 6.06 -6.02 -11.52
CA TYR A 191 6.36 -5.90 -12.95
C TYR A 191 5.13 -5.50 -13.74
N ARG A 192 3.96 -6.07 -13.43
CA ARG A 192 2.66 -5.70 -14.03
C ARG A 192 2.29 -4.25 -13.70
N ILE A 193 2.52 -3.79 -12.47
CA ILE A 193 2.30 -2.39 -12.07
C ILE A 193 3.16 -1.48 -12.94
N PHE A 194 4.46 -1.73 -13.05
CA PHE A 194 5.35 -0.87 -13.82
C PHE A 194 5.05 -0.92 -15.31
N TYR A 195 4.69 -2.09 -15.85
CA TYR A 195 4.31 -2.26 -17.26
C TYR A 195 3.12 -1.39 -17.67
N TYR A 196 2.05 -1.34 -16.86
CA TYR A 196 0.86 -0.55 -17.21
C TYR A 196 0.95 0.92 -16.74
N VAL A 197 1.63 1.20 -15.61
CA VAL A 197 1.59 2.52 -14.98
C VAL A 197 2.80 3.38 -15.35
N ASN A 198 4.03 2.85 -15.36
CA ASN A 198 5.24 3.62 -15.66
C ASN A 198 5.48 3.73 -17.17
N ARG A 199 4.63 4.51 -17.84
CA ARG A 199 4.68 4.78 -19.29
C ARG A 199 6.00 5.38 -19.76
N ALA A 200 6.74 6.05 -18.88
CA ALA A 200 8.06 6.58 -19.23
C ALA A 200 9.12 5.47 -19.43
N GLY A 201 8.88 4.25 -18.94
CA GLY A 201 9.81 3.12 -19.08
C GLY A 201 11.17 3.35 -18.40
N ASN A 202 11.21 4.21 -17.38
CA ASN A 202 12.44 4.66 -16.71
C ASN A 202 12.58 4.11 -15.29
N SER A 203 11.73 3.16 -14.90
CA SER A 203 11.66 2.55 -13.58
C SER A 203 11.42 3.54 -12.44
N ARG A 204 10.84 4.71 -12.75
CA ARG A 204 10.55 5.79 -11.81
C ARG A 204 9.09 6.21 -11.96
N LEU A 205 8.21 5.56 -11.19
CA LEU A 205 6.78 5.81 -11.24
C LEU A 205 6.45 7.13 -10.53
N THR A 206 5.91 8.09 -11.26
CA THR A 206 5.59 9.43 -10.79
C THR A 206 4.17 9.53 -10.24
N LEU A 207 3.90 10.50 -9.36
CA LEU A 207 2.54 10.78 -8.88
C LEU A 207 1.54 11.05 -10.03
N LYS A 208 2.01 11.65 -11.12
CA LYS A 208 1.19 11.92 -12.31
C LYS A 208 0.79 10.62 -13.03
N GLU A 209 1.72 9.67 -13.15
CA GLU A 209 1.42 8.34 -13.71
C GLU A 209 0.47 7.57 -12.81
N LEU A 210 0.72 7.57 -11.48
CA LEU A 210 -0.17 6.93 -10.51
C LEU A 210 -1.61 7.45 -10.63
N ARG A 211 -1.79 8.78 -10.63
CA ARG A 211 -3.11 9.43 -10.74
C ARG A 211 -3.87 9.12 -12.04
N ARG A 212 -3.15 8.84 -13.13
CA ARG A 212 -3.74 8.52 -14.43
C ARG A 212 -4.06 7.05 -14.60
N SER A 213 -3.50 6.20 -13.73
CA SER A 213 -3.72 4.78 -13.74
C SER A 213 -4.96 4.37 -12.95
N ASN A 214 -5.34 3.11 -13.06
CA ASN A 214 -6.36 2.48 -12.22
C ASN A 214 -5.76 1.65 -11.08
N LEU A 215 -4.49 1.86 -10.72
CA LEU A 215 -3.81 1.08 -9.69
C LEU A 215 -4.49 1.21 -8.32
N ILE A 216 -4.92 2.43 -7.95
CA ILE A 216 -5.56 2.69 -6.66
C ILE A 216 -6.90 1.96 -6.55
N ALA A 217 -7.71 2.05 -7.60
CA ALA A 217 -8.98 1.32 -7.68
C ALA A 217 -8.75 -0.20 -7.62
N ALA A 218 -7.71 -0.72 -8.27
CA ALA A 218 -7.36 -2.14 -8.19
C ALA A 218 -6.87 -2.56 -6.80
N MET A 219 -6.13 -1.70 -6.10
CA MET A 219 -5.71 -1.93 -4.71
C MET A 219 -6.89 -1.94 -3.74
N GLN A 220 -7.86 -1.04 -3.93
CA GLN A 220 -9.09 -1.05 -3.13
C GLN A 220 -9.92 -2.31 -3.41
N HIS A 221 -10.07 -2.68 -4.68
CA HIS A 221 -10.78 -3.91 -5.05
C HIS A 221 -10.12 -5.15 -4.45
N ALA A 222 -8.78 -5.23 -4.46
CA ALA A 222 -8.02 -6.29 -3.79
C ALA A 222 -8.13 -6.29 -2.26
N ASP A 223 -8.60 -5.21 -1.64
CA ASP A 223 -8.83 -5.18 -0.18
C ASP A 223 -10.22 -5.64 0.23
N ASP A 224 -11.17 -5.63 -0.71
CA ASP A 224 -12.59 -5.93 -0.49
C ASP A 224 -13.02 -7.26 -1.10
N GLU A 225 -12.35 -7.73 -2.16
CA GLU A 225 -12.68 -8.96 -2.86
C GLU A 225 -11.88 -10.15 -2.33
N GLU A 226 -12.57 -11.16 -1.79
CA GLU A 226 -11.94 -12.35 -1.20
C GLU A 226 -11.25 -13.24 -2.25
N ASP A 227 -11.77 -13.27 -3.48
CA ASP A 227 -11.17 -13.98 -4.61
C ASP A 227 -10.24 -13.06 -5.40
N ILE A 228 -8.94 -13.17 -5.12
CA ILE A 228 -7.89 -12.36 -5.74
C ILE A 228 -7.89 -12.46 -7.27
N ASN A 229 -8.43 -13.55 -7.85
CA ASN A 229 -8.45 -13.75 -9.30
C ASN A 229 -9.47 -12.88 -10.02
N LYS A 230 -10.50 -12.37 -9.33
CA LYS A 230 -11.40 -11.35 -9.90
C LYS A 230 -10.72 -9.99 -10.04
N VAL A 231 -9.62 -9.76 -9.32
CA VAL A 231 -8.77 -8.57 -9.48
C VAL A 231 -7.78 -8.80 -10.64
N LEU A 232 -8.32 -8.91 -11.85
CA LEU A 232 -7.58 -9.29 -13.06
C LEU A 232 -6.37 -8.39 -13.32
N ARG A 233 -6.48 -7.09 -13.04
CA ARG A 233 -5.40 -6.13 -13.20
C ARG A 233 -4.45 -6.20 -12.02
N TYR A 234 -3.17 -6.41 -12.32
CA TYR A 234 -2.05 -6.46 -11.37
C TYR A 234 -2.04 -7.70 -10.46
N PHE A 235 -3.13 -7.98 -9.75
CA PHE A 235 -3.13 -8.87 -8.57
C PHE A 235 -3.58 -10.31 -8.79
N SER A 236 -4.31 -10.63 -9.88
CA SER A 236 -4.76 -12.01 -10.14
C SER A 236 -3.61 -13.04 -10.07
N TYR A 237 -3.82 -14.06 -9.24
CA TYR A 237 -2.88 -15.18 -9.05
C TYR A 237 -2.86 -16.09 -10.28
N GLU A 238 -4.01 -16.36 -10.90
CA GLU A 238 -4.09 -17.14 -12.13
C GLU A 238 -3.25 -16.53 -13.25
N HIS A 239 -3.31 -15.20 -13.43
CA HIS A 239 -2.45 -14.52 -14.39
C HIS A 239 -0.96 -14.67 -14.07
N PHE A 240 -0.57 -14.55 -12.79
CA PHE A 240 0.80 -14.83 -12.37
C PHE A 240 1.20 -16.28 -12.72
N TYR A 241 0.37 -17.25 -12.36
CA TYR A 241 0.68 -18.67 -12.52
C TYR A 241 0.89 -19.03 -13.99
N VAL A 242 0.03 -18.53 -14.89
CA VAL A 242 0.19 -18.74 -16.35
C VAL A 242 1.50 -18.15 -16.86
N ILE A 243 1.83 -16.91 -16.45
CA ILE A 243 3.10 -16.26 -16.84
C ILE A 243 4.29 -17.08 -16.35
N TYR A 244 4.27 -17.49 -15.08
CA TYR A 244 5.34 -18.25 -14.47
C TYR A 244 5.52 -19.63 -15.13
N CYS A 245 4.43 -20.36 -15.39
CA CYS A 245 4.48 -21.63 -16.11
C CYS A 245 5.07 -21.47 -17.51
N LYS A 246 4.68 -20.42 -18.25
CA LYS A 246 5.23 -20.16 -19.59
C LYS A 246 6.72 -19.85 -19.56
N PHE A 247 7.20 -19.15 -18.53
CA PHE A 247 8.63 -18.94 -18.33
C PHE A 247 9.34 -20.27 -18.03
N TRP A 248 8.82 -21.02 -17.06
CA TRP A 248 9.39 -22.29 -16.60
C TRP A 248 9.45 -23.35 -17.71
N GLU A 249 8.45 -23.38 -18.61
CA GLU A 249 8.45 -24.25 -19.79
C GLU A 249 9.60 -23.96 -20.77
N LEU A 250 10.08 -22.71 -20.81
CA LEU A 250 11.17 -22.30 -21.71
C LEU A 250 12.56 -22.45 -21.07
N ASP A 251 12.68 -22.14 -19.79
CA ASP A 251 13.90 -22.23 -18.98
C ASP A 251 14.20 -23.69 -18.60
N SER A 252 14.82 -24.41 -19.53
CA SER A 252 15.06 -25.87 -19.42
C SER A 252 16.18 -26.23 -18.44
N ASP A 253 17.17 -25.36 -18.24
CA ASP A 253 18.27 -25.53 -17.30
C ASP A 253 17.99 -24.91 -15.92
N HIS A 254 16.83 -24.26 -15.77
CA HIS A 254 16.35 -23.70 -14.51
C HIS A 254 17.33 -22.69 -13.90
N ASP A 255 18.06 -21.97 -14.75
CA ASP A 255 19.00 -20.92 -14.34
C ASP A 255 18.31 -19.55 -14.18
N PHE A 256 16.99 -19.52 -14.39
CA PHE A 256 16.13 -18.35 -14.31
C PHE A 256 16.43 -17.30 -15.38
N LEU A 257 16.98 -17.76 -16.51
CA LEU A 257 17.29 -16.95 -17.68
C LEU A 257 16.79 -17.65 -18.95
N ILE A 258 16.44 -16.85 -19.96
CA ILE A 258 15.98 -17.31 -21.27
C ILE A 258 16.93 -16.77 -22.33
N ASP A 259 17.53 -17.64 -23.12
CA ASP A 259 18.28 -17.27 -24.33
C ASP A 259 17.40 -17.28 -25.60
N LYS A 260 18.01 -17.01 -26.76
CA LYS A 260 17.29 -16.97 -28.04
C LYS A 260 16.70 -18.33 -28.38
N GLU A 261 17.46 -19.39 -28.13
CA GLU A 261 17.14 -20.78 -28.42
C GLU A 261 15.96 -21.26 -27.57
N ASN A 262 15.86 -20.80 -26.32
CA ASN A 262 14.68 -20.96 -25.47
C ASN A 262 13.49 -20.21 -26.08
N LEU A 263 13.60 -18.90 -26.31
CA LEU A 263 12.44 -18.06 -26.70
C LEU A 263 11.85 -18.43 -28.07
N ILE A 264 12.67 -18.95 -29.01
CA ILE A 264 12.18 -19.44 -30.32
C ILE A 264 11.12 -20.53 -30.16
N ARG A 265 11.14 -21.30 -29.07
CA ARG A 265 10.17 -22.38 -28.81
C ARG A 265 8.83 -21.87 -28.27
N TYR A 266 8.74 -20.59 -27.89
CA TYR A 266 7.52 -19.99 -27.35
C TYR A 266 6.32 -20.19 -28.29
N GLY A 267 5.20 -20.62 -27.72
CA GLY A 267 3.94 -20.80 -28.46
C GLY A 267 4.04 -21.81 -29.60
N ASN A 268 4.85 -22.87 -29.47
CA ASN A 268 5.14 -23.81 -30.56
C ASN A 268 5.77 -23.14 -31.79
N HIS A 269 6.78 -22.29 -31.57
CA HIS A 269 7.46 -21.53 -32.63
C HIS A 269 6.54 -20.49 -33.31
N ALA A 270 5.64 -19.88 -32.54
CA ALA A 270 4.76 -18.83 -33.02
C ALA A 270 5.53 -17.55 -33.40
N LEU A 271 6.68 -17.32 -32.76
CA LEU A 271 7.53 -16.16 -33.04
C LEU A 271 8.46 -16.43 -34.22
N THR A 272 8.53 -15.47 -35.16
CA THR A 272 9.54 -15.54 -36.22
C THR A 272 10.94 -15.25 -35.67
N TYR A 273 11.97 -15.83 -36.29
CA TYR A 273 13.37 -15.60 -35.92
C TYR A 273 13.73 -14.09 -35.87
N ARG A 274 13.20 -13.29 -36.81
CA ARG A 274 13.42 -11.84 -36.85
C ARG A 274 12.85 -11.11 -35.63
N ILE A 275 11.72 -11.59 -35.11
CA ILE A 275 11.12 -11.02 -33.89
C ILE A 275 11.95 -11.38 -32.66
N VAL A 276 12.38 -12.64 -32.54
CA VAL A 276 13.27 -13.05 -31.45
C VAL A 276 14.58 -12.27 -31.48
N ASP A 277 15.23 -12.15 -32.64
CA ASP A 277 16.44 -11.35 -32.80
C ASP A 277 16.25 -9.89 -32.39
N ARG A 278 15.10 -9.30 -32.74
CA ARG A 278 14.77 -7.92 -32.36
C ARG A 278 14.60 -7.75 -30.85
N ILE A 279 13.98 -8.73 -30.18
CA ILE A 279 13.81 -8.75 -28.72
C ILE A 279 15.18 -8.84 -28.04
N PHE A 280 16.03 -9.78 -28.46
CA PHE A 280 17.37 -9.96 -27.88
C PHE A 280 18.39 -8.90 -28.29
N SER A 281 18.13 -8.16 -29.38
CA SER A 281 18.83 -6.90 -29.68
C SER A 281 18.37 -5.75 -28.79
N GLN A 282 17.43 -6.00 -27.87
CA GLN A 282 16.91 -5.06 -26.89
C GLN A 282 16.35 -3.78 -27.55
N VAL A 283 15.74 -3.94 -28.72
CA VAL A 283 15.08 -2.83 -29.44
C VAL A 283 13.77 -2.42 -28.77
N PRO A 284 12.87 -3.34 -28.37
CA PRO A 284 11.65 -2.99 -27.65
C PRO A 284 11.92 -2.32 -26.30
N ARG A 285 12.86 -2.89 -25.54
CA ARG A 285 13.21 -2.48 -24.18
C ARG A 285 14.61 -3.00 -23.86
N LYS A 286 15.37 -2.24 -23.06
CA LYS A 286 16.62 -2.72 -22.46
C LYS A 286 16.32 -3.79 -21.42
N PHE A 287 17.08 -4.88 -21.45
CA PHE A 287 16.95 -5.94 -20.46
C PHE A 287 17.45 -5.47 -19.10
N THR A 288 16.79 -5.94 -18.05
CA THR A 288 17.25 -5.76 -16.66
C THR A 288 18.17 -6.88 -16.23
N SER A 289 18.18 -8.00 -16.97
CA SER A 289 19.20 -9.05 -16.86
C SER A 289 20.62 -8.48 -16.96
N LYS A 290 21.49 -8.96 -16.06
CA LYS A 290 22.92 -8.61 -16.05
C LYS A 290 23.76 -9.56 -16.91
N VAL A 291 23.15 -10.61 -17.45
CA VAL A 291 23.83 -11.63 -18.25
C VAL A 291 23.61 -11.31 -19.73
N GLU A 292 24.70 -11.12 -20.46
CA GLU A 292 24.66 -10.78 -21.88
C GLU A 292 23.96 -11.87 -22.69
N GLY A 293 23.11 -11.46 -23.63
CA GLY A 293 22.38 -12.38 -24.49
C GLY A 293 21.26 -13.16 -23.79
N LYS A 294 21.02 -12.94 -22.49
CA LYS A 294 19.98 -13.64 -21.73
C LYS A 294 18.93 -12.67 -21.16
N MET A 295 17.66 -13.03 -21.30
CA MET A 295 16.49 -12.35 -20.75
C MET A 295 16.19 -12.90 -19.35
N GLY A 296 15.99 -12.02 -18.37
CA GLY A 296 15.54 -12.44 -17.04
C GLY A 296 14.02 -12.56 -16.96
N TYR A 297 13.51 -13.03 -15.82
CA TYR A 297 12.06 -13.17 -15.62
C TYR A 297 11.29 -11.85 -15.77
N GLU A 298 11.79 -10.73 -15.24
CA GLU A 298 11.16 -9.40 -15.45
C GLU A 298 11.02 -9.08 -16.94
N ASP A 299 12.10 -9.27 -17.70
CA ASP A 299 12.14 -8.99 -19.13
C ASP A 299 11.14 -9.88 -19.89
N PHE A 300 10.99 -11.14 -19.47
CA PHE A 300 9.98 -12.06 -19.98
C PHE A 300 8.56 -11.61 -19.65
N VAL A 301 8.29 -11.14 -18.43
CA VAL A 301 6.97 -10.60 -18.06
C VAL A 301 6.56 -9.45 -18.99
N TYR A 302 7.48 -8.55 -19.34
CA TYR A 302 7.19 -7.48 -20.30
C TYR A 302 6.91 -8.02 -21.70
N PHE A 303 7.67 -9.02 -22.15
CA PHE A 303 7.45 -9.70 -23.42
C PHE A 303 6.06 -10.34 -23.49
N ILE A 304 5.72 -11.21 -22.52
CA ILE A 304 4.47 -11.98 -22.57
C ILE A 304 3.24 -11.07 -22.43
N LEU A 305 3.29 -10.04 -21.57
CA LEU A 305 2.20 -9.06 -21.47
C LEU A 305 2.00 -8.27 -22.77
N SER A 306 3.09 -8.05 -23.53
CA SER A 306 3.02 -7.41 -24.84
C SER A 306 2.52 -8.37 -25.92
N GLU A 307 2.85 -9.65 -25.81
CA GLU A 307 2.46 -10.66 -26.78
C GLU A 307 0.97 -11.05 -26.66
N GLU A 308 0.45 -11.18 -25.43
CA GLU A 308 -0.94 -11.60 -25.17
C GLU A 308 -1.97 -10.50 -25.51
N ASP A 309 -1.67 -9.24 -25.22
CA ASP A 309 -2.53 -8.10 -25.57
C ASP A 309 -1.80 -7.06 -26.43
N LYS A 310 -1.75 -7.36 -27.74
CA LYS A 310 -1.16 -6.49 -28.77
C LYS A 310 -1.92 -5.19 -29.02
N SER A 311 -3.12 -5.05 -28.46
CA SER A 311 -3.94 -3.84 -28.60
C SER A 311 -3.64 -2.80 -27.53
N SER A 312 -3.05 -3.23 -26.41
CA SER A 312 -2.71 -2.37 -25.30
C SER A 312 -1.64 -1.34 -25.67
N GLU A 313 -1.78 -0.12 -25.15
CA GLU A 313 -0.79 0.94 -25.37
C GLU A 313 0.67 0.55 -25.00
N PRO A 314 0.98 -0.18 -23.90
CA PRO A 314 2.36 -0.61 -23.63
C PRO A 314 2.86 -1.64 -24.64
N SER A 315 1.99 -2.53 -25.10
CA SER A 315 2.35 -3.50 -26.13
C SER A 315 2.63 -2.82 -27.47
N LEU A 316 1.83 -1.81 -27.84
CA LEU A 316 2.08 -1.01 -29.03
C LEU A 316 3.45 -0.31 -28.95
N GLU A 317 3.83 0.21 -27.80
CA GLU A 317 5.16 0.79 -27.59
C GLU A 317 6.27 -0.26 -27.71
N TYR A 318 6.06 -1.46 -27.14
CA TYR A 318 6.99 -2.58 -27.22
C TYR A 318 7.23 -3.03 -28.67
N TRP A 319 6.15 -3.26 -29.44
CA TRP A 319 6.25 -3.79 -30.80
C TRP A 319 6.54 -2.74 -31.86
N TYR A 320 6.00 -1.53 -31.73
CA TYR A 320 6.07 -0.51 -32.77
C TYR A 320 7.04 0.62 -32.48
N VAL A 321 7.81 0.56 -31.36
CA VAL A 321 8.81 1.53 -30.89
C VAL A 321 8.80 2.76 -31.77
N ARG A 322 7.95 3.75 -31.43
CA ARG A 322 8.04 5.07 -32.05
C ARG A 322 9.45 5.54 -31.76
N SER A 323 10.31 5.48 -32.77
CA SER A 323 11.57 6.20 -32.73
C SER A 323 11.19 7.66 -32.52
N LYS A 324 11.34 8.15 -31.28
CA LYS A 324 11.37 9.60 -31.01
C LYS A 324 12.54 10.28 -31.75
N LEU A 325 13.31 9.52 -32.53
CA LEU A 325 14.41 9.92 -33.40
C LEU A 325 14.05 10.20 -34.87
N SER A 326 12.80 10.10 -35.34
CA SER A 326 12.50 10.38 -36.77
C SER A 326 11.23 11.19 -37.02
N ILE A 327 11.03 12.29 -36.28
CA ILE A 327 10.10 13.37 -36.71
C ILE A 327 10.82 14.72 -36.85
N LYS A 328 12.07 14.86 -36.36
CA LYS A 328 12.88 16.07 -36.59
C LYS A 328 13.67 16.09 -37.91
N SER A 329 13.75 14.97 -38.65
CA SER A 329 14.48 14.89 -39.93
C SER A 329 13.59 14.92 -41.17
N MET A 330 12.26 15.03 -41.02
CA MET A 330 11.33 15.21 -42.16
C MET A 330 10.75 16.63 -42.24
N ALA A 331 11.31 17.58 -41.49
CA ALA A 331 10.91 18.99 -41.49
C ALA A 331 12.13 19.93 -41.56
N ALA A 332 13.20 19.52 -42.25
CA ALA A 332 14.35 20.35 -42.58
C ALA A 332 14.60 20.30 -44.09
#